data_AF-A0A7W9DHP7-F1
#
_entry.id   AF-A0A7W9DHP7-F1
#
_cell.length_a   1.000
_cell.length_b   1.000
_cell.length_c   1.000
_cell.angle_alpha   90.00
_cell.angle_beta   90.00
_cell.angle_gamma   90.00
#
_symmetry.space_group_name_H-M   'P 1'
#
loop_
_entity.id
_entity.type
_entity.pdbx_description
1 polymer ?
#
loop_
_entity_poly.entity_id
_entity_poly.type
_entity_poly.pdbx_seq_one_letter_code
_entity_poly.pdbx_strand_id
1 'polypeptide(L)' 'MKQRFGKLFVLIPIGIFLISFAMMAMKVMKLPDSLTGMIFGIGIGLELLPFILSRKVKGANEH' A
#
# COMPACT_ATOMS: atom_id res chain seq x y z
N MET A 1 -2.88 21.43 -14.07
CA MET A 1 -1.69 20.65 -13.65
C MET A 1 -1.91 19.19 -14.00
N LYS A 2 -1.32 18.68 -15.09
CA LYS A 2 -1.41 17.26 -15.46
C LYS A 2 -0.39 16.48 -14.61
N GLN A 3 -0.74 16.17 -13.37
CA GLN A 3 0.03 15.21 -12.57
C GLN A 3 -0.01 13.88 -13.32
N ARG A 4 1.14 13.45 -13.86
CA ARG A 4 1.32 12.10 -14.38
C ARG A 4 1.24 11.17 -13.17
N PHE A 5 0.03 10.78 -12.78
CA PHE A 5 -0.23 9.74 -11.80
C PHE A 5 0.38 8.45 -12.36
N GLY A 6 1.65 8.24 -12.06
CA GLY A 6 2.41 7.09 -12.53
C GLY A 6 1.80 5.80 -12.01
N LYS A 7 2.14 4.70 -12.67
CA LYS A 7 1.83 3.30 -12.32
C LYS A 7 1.77 2.99 -10.81
N LEU A 8 2.51 3.75 -9.99
CA LEU A 8 2.55 3.63 -8.54
C LEU A 8 1.28 4.08 -7.79
N PHE A 9 0.45 4.97 -8.32
CA PHE A 9 -0.77 5.40 -7.63
C PHE A 9 -1.81 4.28 -7.51
N VAL A 10 -1.69 3.24 -8.35
CA VAL A 10 -2.50 2.01 -8.30
C VAL A 10 -2.22 1.19 -7.03
N LEU A 11 -1.07 1.40 -6.36
CA LEU A 11 -0.76 0.68 -5.12
C LEU A 11 -1.65 1.13 -3.94
N ILE A 12 -2.16 2.37 -3.96
CA ILE A 12 -3.04 2.88 -2.91
C ILE A 12 -4.37 2.11 -2.86
N PRO A 13 -5.16 2.00 -3.96
CA PRO A 13 -6.39 1.20 -3.93
C PRO A 13 -6.11 -0.29 -3.70
N ILE A 14 -4.95 -0.82 -4.09
CA ILE A 14 -4.55 -2.21 -3.79
C ILE A 14 -4.31 -2.40 -2.28
N GLY A 15 -3.64 -1.45 -1.62
CA GLY A 15 -3.41 -1.47 -0.17
C GLY A 15 -4.72 -1.44 0.61
N ILE A 16 -5.63 -0.53 0.24
CA ILE A 16 -6.97 -0.42 0.84
C ILE A 16 -7.77 -1.73 0.65
N PHE A 17 -7.67 -2.35 -0.53
CA PHE A 17 -8.33 -3.62 -0.81
C PHE A 17 -7.81 -4.74 0.08
N LEU A 18 -6.48 -4.87 0.24
CA LEU A 18 -5.87 -5.88 1.11
C LEU A 18 -6.25 -5.70 2.57
N ILE A 19 -6.28 -4.46 3.07
CA ILE A 19 -6.70 -4.16 4.44
C ILE A 19 -8.17 -4.52 4.65
N SER A 20 -9.03 -4.13 3.71
CA SER A 20 -10.47 -4.45 3.76
C SER A 20 -10.71 -5.97 3.72
N PHE A 21 -9.96 -6.68 2.88
CA PHE A 21 -10.00 -8.14 2.82
C PHE A 21 -9.52 -8.78 4.13
N ALA A 22 -8.45 -8.27 4.75
CA ALA A 22 -7.97 -8.76 6.04
C ALA A 22 -9.04 -8.62 7.14
N MET A 23 -9.73 -7.46 7.19
CA MET A 23 -10.82 -7.25 8.15
C MET A 23 -12.01 -8.17 7.89
N MET A 24 -12.35 -8.42 6.63
CA MET A 24 -13.41 -9.35 6.27
C MET A 24 -13.03 -10.80 6.61
N ALA A 25 -11.79 -11.19 6.31
CA ALA A 25 -11.27 -12.51 6.62
C ALA A 25 -11.22 -12.76 8.13
N MET A 26 -10.86 -11.77 8.95
CA MET A 26 -10.93 -11.87 10.42
C MET A 26 -12.35 -12.11 10.94
N LYS A 27 -13.37 -11.55 10.28
CA LYS A 27 -14.77 -11.78 10.67
C LYS A 27 -15.26 -13.17 10.32
N VAL A 28 -14.74 -13.77 9.25
CA VAL A 28 -15.19 -15.08 8.73
C VAL A 28 -14.33 -16.22 9.26
N MET A 29 -13.06 -15.97 9.53
CA MET A 29 -12.07 -16.95 9.97
C MET A 29 -11.28 -16.39 11.16
N LYS A 30 -11.07 -17.21 12.20
CA LYS A 30 -10.12 -16.88 13.29
C LYS A 30 -8.70 -16.98 12.75
N LEU A 31 -8.25 -15.92 12.09
CA LEU A 31 -6.88 -15.75 11.64
C LEU A 31 -5.96 -15.51 12.84
N PRO A 32 -4.75 -16.08 12.86
CA PRO A 32 -3.73 -15.74 13.84
C PRO A 32 -3.39 -14.25 13.79
N ASP A 33 -3.20 -13.62 14.95
CA ASP A 33 -2.91 -12.19 15.06
C ASP A 33 -1.66 -11.78 14.26
N SER A 34 -0.67 -12.68 14.15
CA SER A 34 0.54 -12.49 13.34
C SER A 34 0.25 -12.36 11.85
N LEU A 35 -0.67 -13.17 11.30
CA LEU A 35 -1.10 -13.13 9.91
C LEU A 35 -1.89 -11.86 9.61
N THR A 36 -2.79 -11.48 10.51
CA THR A 36 -3.51 -10.21 10.44
C THR A 36 -2.52 -9.03 10.41
N GLY A 37 -1.60 -8.97 11.38
CA GLY A 37 -0.59 -7.92 11.45
C GLY A 37 0.29 -7.85 10.19
N MET A 38 0.64 -8.99 9.60
CA MET A 38 1.39 -9.06 8.34
C MET A 38 0.60 -8.46 7.17
N ILE A 39 -0.68 -8.81 7.00
CA ILE A 39 -1.50 -8.28 5.89
C ILE A 39 -1.74 -6.78 6.05
N PHE A 40 -1.99 -6.31 7.28
CA PHE A 40 -2.08 -4.88 7.56
C PHE A 40 -0.77 -4.15 7.25
N GLY A 41 0.37 -4.70 7.68
CA GLY A 41 1.69 -4.13 7.39
C GLY A 41 1.99 -4.05 5.89
N ILE A 42 1.63 -5.08 5.12
CA ILE A 42 1.77 -5.09 3.66
C ILE A 42 0.85 -4.05 3.00
N GLY A 43 -0.41 -3.96 3.44
CA GLY A 43 -1.37 -2.97 2.91
C GLY A 43 -0.89 -1.53 3.10
N ILE A 44 -0.46 -1.19 4.32
CA ILE A 44 0.11 0.14 4.63
C ILE A 44 1.44 0.36 3.88
N GLY A 45 2.29 -0.65 3.79
CA GLY A 45 3.54 -0.57 3.04
C GLY A 45 3.33 -0.27 1.55
N LEU A 46 2.31 -0.88 0.94
CA LEU A 46 1.89 -0.62 -0.44
C LEU A 46 1.38 0.82 -0.62
N GLU A 47 0.60 1.34 0.33
CA GLU A 47 0.14 2.73 0.32
C GLU A 47 1.27 3.75 0.46
N LEU A 48 2.33 3.41 1.22
CA LEU A 48 3.49 4.28 1.42
C LEU A 48 4.51 4.20 0.28
N LEU A 49 4.59 3.07 -0.43
CA LEU A 49 5.47 2.85 -1.57
C LEU A 49 5.45 3.98 -2.62
N PRO A 50 4.28 4.49 -3.09
CA PRO A 50 4.24 5.60 -4.03
C PRO A 50 4.89 6.87 -3.50
N PHE A 51 4.82 7.14 -2.19
CA PHE A 51 5.45 8.31 -1.59
C PHE A 51 6.97 8.15 -1.51
N ILE A 52 7.44 6.96 -1.10
CA ILE A 52 8.88 6.66 -0.99
C ILE A 52 9.53 6.69 -2.38
N LEU A 53 8.93 6.01 -3.35
CA LEU A 53 9.48 5.90 -4.70
C LEU A 53 9.31 7.18 -5.51
N SER A 54 8.23 7.95 -5.33
CA SER A 54 8.11 9.27 -5.96
C SER A 54 9.17 10.25 -5.42
N ARG A 55 9.55 10.14 -4.15
CA ARG A 55 10.64 10.95 -3.57
C ARG A 55 11.99 10.59 -4.19
N LYS A 56 12.24 9.30 -4.45
CA LYS A 56 13.46 8.81 -5.12
C LYS A 56 13.57 9.28 -6.57
N VAL A 57 12.46 9.34 -7.31
CA VAL A 57 12.43 9.86 -8.69
C VAL A 57 12.64 11.37 -8.73
N LYS A 58 12.13 12.13 -7.75
CA LYS A 58 12.32 13.58 -7.69
C LYS A 58 13.76 13.98 -7.33
N GLY A 59 14.40 13.25 -6.41
CA GLY A 59 15.80 13.50 -6.02
C GLY A 59 16.86 13.05 -7.04
N ALA A 60 16.49 12.23 -8.05
CA ALA A 60 17.39 11.81 -9.11
C ALA A 60 17.48 12.78 -10.30
N ASN A 61 16.63 13.82 -10.33
CA ASN A 61 16.57 14.83 -11.39
C ASN A 61 17.15 16.20 -10.96
N GLU A 62 17.77 16.28 -9.78
CA GLU A 62 18.43 17.47 -9.23
C GLU A 62 19.96 17.33 -9.17
N HIS A 63 20.52 16.29 -9.79
CA HIS A 63 21.96 16.07 -9.95
C HIS A 63 22.35 15.94 -11.41
#